data_AF-A0A402CX46-F1
#
_entry.id   AF-A0A402CX46-F1
#
_cell.length_a   1.000
_cell.length_b   1.000
_cell.length_c   1.000
_cell.angle_alpha   90.00
_cell.angle_beta   90.00
_cell.angle_gamma   90.00
#
_symmetry.space_group_name_H-M   'P 1'
#
loop_
_entity.id
_entity.type
_entity.pdbx_description
1 polymer ?
#
loop_
_entity_poly.entity_id
_entity_poly.type
_entity_poly.pdbx_seq_one_letter_code
_entity_poly.pdbx_strand_id
1 'polypeptide(L)'
;MLWRNEEETLNSFRNYKIENPGKVASEADVCKNKRSGALMLILTLALVSNLIAAGATQDTRPTSWKLAQWISWRDQQIAHILEPTFTDASGVKIVKQKDVISRSQDAYLIIQECREADPNYFSDDAGRARELKNFVRFVTAQQWMGVMETVDGAAKNTHALGMPVTDSDYFHIAEPYVRFPDLLKSQDFLTKMANPATYRDALAMIQQHNKTLPDNQKWKSFFFKAQFITTVDPAKTYGRLLVVAPNQPMGASGVADQWIVFGVAAPDAPADVEMKSVSMFTVYRRASDAKHTETYFSDFMRMKDAASDQYSVVSNFTMPNNPSHNCYSCHKSSVLPIHPACEYDFDTNGKLVPKTTGVGLAPAEVNGLIAGYGQPNFSPQDTGAYGPGLGPETNPKRTDEFIKAATSGLDLPASSYRVIRDAMKCSKCHNDFAAINYPQAVRTDLDPGAILDKNGIVHSYIEQGLMPRDQHLSAVEREALWKCLMKEYYDGEAQQGILYEWLKGASEPRK
;
A
#
# COMPACT_ATOMS: atom_id res chain seq x y z
N MET A 1 6.65 27.61 8.33
CA MET A 1 7.25 27.17 9.60
C MET A 1 6.18 26.45 10.43
N LEU A 2 5.76 25.28 9.99
CA LEU A 2 4.76 24.42 10.64
C LEU A 2 5.02 23.02 10.11
N TRP A 3 5.48 22.09 10.95
CA TRP A 3 5.28 20.63 10.91
C TRP A 3 6.02 20.05 12.13
N ARG A 4 5.50 20.37 13.32
CA ARG A 4 5.48 19.46 14.48
C ARG A 4 4.01 19.13 14.66
N ASN A 5 3.64 17.85 14.62
CA ASN A 5 2.45 17.21 15.22
C ASN A 5 1.92 16.04 14.36
N GLU A 6 2.70 14.96 14.27
CA GLU A 6 2.12 13.61 14.14
C GLU A 6 1.88 12.98 15.53
N GLU A 7 2.45 13.51 16.62
CA GLU A 7 2.24 12.98 17.98
C GLU A 7 0.90 13.39 18.64
N GLU A 8 0.24 14.47 18.21
CA GLU A 8 -0.99 14.92 18.87
C GLU A 8 -2.24 14.12 18.48
N THR A 9 -2.26 13.42 17.34
CA THR A 9 -3.42 12.60 16.96
C THR A 9 -3.55 11.32 17.80
N LEU A 10 -2.48 10.90 18.49
CA LEU A 10 -2.52 9.79 19.46
C LEU A 10 -2.94 10.23 20.88
N ASN A 11 -2.85 11.53 21.21
CA ASN A 11 -3.22 12.04 22.54
C ASN A 11 -4.68 12.51 22.65
N SER A 12 -5.42 12.68 21.55
CA SER A 12 -6.84 13.08 21.59
C SER A 12 -7.81 11.96 22.00
N PHE A 13 -7.36 10.70 22.07
CA PHE A 13 -8.17 9.56 22.51
C PHE A 13 -8.12 9.27 24.03
N ARG A 14 -7.38 10.05 24.83
CA ARG A 14 -7.25 9.83 26.28
C ARG A 14 -8.25 10.59 27.18
N ASN A 15 -9.13 11.43 26.62
CA ASN A 15 -10.04 12.28 27.41
C ASN A 15 -11.54 12.05 27.13
N TYR A 16 -11.96 10.83 26.81
CA TYR A 16 -13.37 10.45 26.94
C TYR A 16 -13.62 9.81 28.31
N LYS A 17 -14.06 10.66 29.23
CA LYS A 17 -14.55 10.32 30.56
C LYS A 17 -15.90 9.61 30.39
N ILE A 18 -15.93 8.29 30.55
CA ILE A 18 -17.17 7.53 30.67
C ILE A 18 -17.69 7.74 32.09
N GLU A 19 -18.71 8.58 32.24
CA GLU A 19 -19.51 8.63 33.45
C GLU A 19 -20.41 7.38 33.50
N ASN A 20 -20.24 6.59 34.55
CA ASN A 20 -21.15 5.49 34.88
C ASN A 20 -21.58 5.67 36.35
N PRO A 21 -22.88 5.82 36.65
CA PRO A 21 -23.32 6.01 38.02
C PRO A 21 -23.59 4.66 38.71
N GLY A 22 -22.97 4.48 39.88
CA GLY A 22 -23.55 3.78 41.02
C GLY A 22 -23.48 2.24 41.04
N LYS A 23 -22.65 1.70 41.95
CA LYS A 23 -23.14 1.09 43.19
C LYS A 23 -21.97 0.68 44.10
N VAL A 24 -22.18 0.98 45.38
CA VAL A 24 -21.32 0.67 46.52
C VAL A 24 -21.52 -0.78 46.94
N ALA A 25 -20.43 -1.51 47.19
CA ALA A 25 -20.36 -2.52 48.24
C ALA A 25 -18.88 -2.75 48.62
N SER A 26 -18.60 -2.57 49.89
CA SER A 26 -17.39 -2.92 50.62
C SER A 26 -17.22 -4.42 50.74
N GLU A 27 -15.98 -4.92 50.75
CA GLU A 27 -15.44 -5.72 51.88
C GLU A 27 -13.98 -6.08 51.69
N ALA A 28 -13.34 -6.34 52.82
CA ALA A 28 -11.91 -6.36 53.06
C ALA A 28 -11.26 -7.74 52.91
N ASP A 29 -9.91 -7.69 52.89
CA ASP A 29 -8.94 -8.69 53.34
C ASP A 29 -8.90 -10.07 52.67
N VAL A 30 -7.70 -10.45 52.17
CA VAL A 30 -6.89 -11.57 52.71
C VAL A 30 -5.61 -11.79 51.85
N CYS A 31 -4.51 -12.02 52.57
CA CYS A 31 -3.25 -12.69 52.19
C CYS A 31 -2.06 -11.89 51.58
N LYS A 32 -1.28 -11.31 52.50
CA LYS A 32 0.12 -11.66 52.85
C LYS A 32 0.99 -12.46 51.85
N ASN A 33 2.21 -11.92 51.69
CA ASN A 33 3.53 -12.57 51.59
C ASN A 33 3.87 -13.40 50.33
N LYS A 34 4.80 -12.87 49.52
CA LYS A 34 6.15 -13.46 49.29
C LYS A 34 7.02 -12.50 48.46
N ARG A 35 7.92 -11.78 49.12
CA ARG A 35 9.12 -11.18 48.52
C ARG A 35 10.31 -12.06 48.88
N SER A 36 10.86 -12.78 47.93
CA SER A 36 12.22 -13.36 47.95
C SER A 36 12.50 -13.93 46.56
N GLY A 37 13.53 -13.42 45.88
CA GLY A 37 13.93 -13.95 44.57
C GLY A 37 14.56 -12.93 43.61
N ALA A 38 15.44 -12.06 44.10
CA ALA A 38 16.24 -11.17 43.25
C ALA A 38 17.71 -11.29 43.66
N LEU A 39 18.35 -12.43 43.39
CA LEU A 39 19.81 -12.58 43.46
C LEU A 39 20.29 -13.89 42.80
N MET A 40 19.87 -14.21 41.57
CA MET A 40 20.43 -15.36 40.83
C MET A 40 20.31 -15.24 39.30
N LEU A 41 20.41 -14.03 38.75
CA LEU A 41 20.39 -13.81 37.29
C LEU A 41 21.60 -13.01 36.74
N ILE A 42 22.55 -12.63 37.60
CA ILE A 42 23.69 -11.78 37.20
C ILE A 42 24.99 -12.60 37.00
N LEU A 43 25.05 -13.87 37.43
CA LEU A 43 26.23 -14.71 37.24
C LEU A 43 26.24 -15.59 35.98
N THR A 44 25.12 -15.72 35.25
CA THR A 44 25.06 -16.49 33.99
C THR A 44 25.41 -15.68 32.75
N LEU A 45 25.41 -14.35 32.82
CA LEU A 45 25.80 -13.46 31.71
C LEU A 45 27.30 -13.13 31.66
N ALA A 46 28.07 -13.48 32.70
CA ALA A 46 29.52 -13.23 32.75
C ALA A 46 30.39 -14.45 32.38
N LEU A 47 29.79 -15.63 32.22
CA LEU A 47 30.50 -16.89 31.91
C LEU A 47 30.49 -17.27 30.42
N VAL A 48 29.73 -16.57 29.56
CA VAL A 48 29.80 -16.73 28.10
C VAL A 48 30.88 -15.83 27.49
N SER A 49 31.29 -14.76 28.18
CA SER A 49 32.24 -13.78 27.64
C SER A 49 33.71 -14.16 27.77
N ASN A 50 34.06 -15.22 28.51
CA ASN A 50 35.46 -15.57 28.82
C ASN A 50 35.95 -16.91 28.23
N LEU A 51 35.18 -17.55 27.34
CA LEU A 51 35.60 -18.77 26.61
C LEU A 51 35.95 -18.52 25.13
N ILE A 52 36.02 -17.26 24.68
CA ILE A 52 36.50 -16.87 23.35
C ILE A 52 37.71 -15.95 23.49
N ALA A 53 38.74 -16.44 24.18
CA ALA A 53 40.04 -15.76 24.29
C ALA A 53 41.17 -16.70 23.88
N ALA A 54 40.99 -17.40 22.76
CA ALA A 54 42.07 -18.03 21.99
C ALA A 54 41.53 -18.47 20.62
N GLY A 55 41.90 -17.76 19.55
CA GLY A 55 41.79 -18.27 18.17
C GLY A 55 41.32 -17.24 17.15
N ALA A 56 42.28 -16.59 16.49
CA ALA A 56 42.15 -15.72 15.32
C ALA A 56 41.26 -14.47 15.51
N THR A 57 41.84 -13.29 15.25
CA THR A 57 41.06 -12.11 14.88
C THR A 57 40.28 -12.46 13.61
N GLN A 58 39.05 -12.97 13.76
CA GLN A 58 38.17 -13.15 12.62
C GLN A 58 38.03 -11.79 11.96
N ASP A 59 38.41 -11.72 10.69
CA ASP A 59 38.23 -10.53 9.89
C ASP A 59 36.73 -10.18 9.92
N THR A 60 36.40 -9.08 10.59
CA THR A 60 35.01 -8.66 10.79
C THR A 60 34.46 -8.00 9.54
N ARG A 61 35.30 -7.73 8.53
CA ARG A 61 34.89 -7.09 7.28
C ARG A 61 33.93 -7.99 6.50
N PRO A 62 32.73 -7.51 6.14
CA PRO A 62 31.73 -8.28 5.38
C PRO A 62 32.27 -8.86 4.06
N THR A 63 33.20 -8.17 3.40
CA THR A 63 33.87 -8.61 2.17
C THR A 63 34.70 -9.90 2.33
N SER A 64 35.06 -10.27 3.57
CA SER A 64 35.83 -11.47 3.90
C SER A 64 34.97 -12.63 4.42
N TRP A 65 33.68 -12.40 4.65
CA TRP A 65 32.78 -13.40 5.24
C TRP A 65 32.56 -14.59 4.31
N LYS A 66 32.61 -15.78 4.90
CA LYS A 66 32.21 -17.02 4.23
C LYS A 66 30.69 -17.09 4.09
N LEU A 67 30.20 -17.91 3.16
CA LEU A 67 28.77 -18.08 2.91
C LEU A 67 27.97 -18.40 4.19
N ALA A 68 28.47 -19.24 5.09
CA ALA A 68 27.80 -19.57 6.35
C ALA A 68 27.63 -18.34 7.28
N GLN A 69 28.60 -17.43 7.30
CA GLN A 69 28.51 -16.18 8.07
C GLN A 69 27.45 -15.26 7.45
N TRP A 70 27.44 -15.15 6.12
CA TRP A 70 26.40 -14.41 5.40
C TRP A 70 24.99 -14.94 5.65
N ILE A 71 24.81 -16.27 5.62
CA ILE A 71 23.52 -16.91 5.93
C ILE A 71 23.10 -16.60 7.36
N SER A 72 24.01 -16.77 8.33
CA SER A 72 23.71 -16.47 9.74
C SER A 72 23.35 -14.99 9.95
N TRP A 73 24.09 -14.08 9.31
CA TRP A 73 23.81 -12.65 9.37
C TRP A 73 22.45 -12.33 8.74
N ARG A 74 22.18 -12.84 7.53
CA ARG A 74 20.90 -12.67 6.82
C ARG A 74 19.73 -13.10 7.70
N ASP A 75 19.80 -14.28 8.29
CA ASP A 75 18.70 -14.81 9.11
C ASP A 75 18.44 -13.95 10.36
N GLN A 76 19.49 -13.44 10.99
CA GLN A 76 19.38 -12.48 12.09
C GLN A 76 18.74 -11.15 11.63
N GLN A 77 19.15 -10.64 10.47
CA GLN A 77 18.57 -9.42 9.90
C GLN A 77 17.11 -9.59 9.52
N ILE A 78 16.72 -10.73 8.93
CA ILE A 78 15.31 -11.01 8.61
C ILE A 78 14.46 -10.98 9.88
N ALA A 79 14.91 -11.65 10.94
CA ALA A 79 14.23 -11.67 12.24
C ALA A 79 14.09 -10.25 12.83
N HIS A 80 15.15 -9.44 12.75
CA HIS A 80 15.15 -8.08 13.24
C HIS A 80 14.24 -7.14 12.42
N ILE A 81 14.38 -7.15 11.09
CA ILE A 81 13.64 -6.28 10.18
C ILE A 81 12.14 -6.54 10.29
N LEU A 82 11.72 -7.81 10.33
CA LEU A 82 10.32 -8.19 10.38
C LEU A 82 9.76 -8.33 11.81
N GLU A 83 10.50 -7.96 12.85
CA GLU A 83 10.00 -8.09 14.23
C GLU A 83 8.76 -7.20 14.47
N PRO A 84 7.61 -7.77 14.90
CA PRO A 84 6.43 -6.99 15.27
C PRO A 84 6.68 -6.13 16.51
N THR A 85 6.70 -4.82 16.34
CA THR A 85 7.05 -3.84 17.40
C THR A 85 5.88 -3.02 17.90
N PHE A 86 4.72 -3.16 17.26
CA PHE A 86 3.55 -2.35 17.56
C PHE A 86 2.35 -3.24 17.82
N THR A 87 1.66 -2.97 18.92
CA THR A 87 0.36 -3.55 19.20
C THR A 87 -0.70 -2.56 18.77
N ASP A 88 -1.55 -2.96 17.82
CA ASP A 88 -2.64 -2.11 17.36
C ASP A 88 -3.79 -2.01 18.39
N ALA A 89 -4.82 -1.23 18.06
CA ALA A 89 -5.98 -1.04 18.93
C ALA A 89 -6.79 -2.33 19.18
N SER A 90 -6.62 -3.36 18.34
CA SER A 90 -7.23 -4.67 18.54
C SER A 90 -6.38 -5.62 19.40
N GLY A 91 -5.21 -5.17 19.87
CA GLY A 91 -4.29 -5.99 20.66
C GLY A 91 -3.40 -6.91 19.83
N VAL A 92 -3.43 -6.80 18.50
CA VAL A 92 -2.62 -7.63 17.60
C VAL A 92 -1.26 -6.99 17.40
N LYS A 93 -0.19 -7.78 17.55
CA LYS A 93 1.17 -7.35 17.22
C LYS A 93 1.34 -7.31 15.70
N ILE A 94 1.74 -6.17 15.18
CA ILE A 94 1.96 -5.94 13.75
C ILE A 94 3.35 -5.37 13.50
N VAL A 95 3.80 -5.50 12.26
CA VAL A 95 5.05 -4.92 11.79
C VAL A 95 4.76 -3.51 11.29
N LYS A 96 5.48 -2.51 11.82
CA LYS A 96 5.42 -1.14 11.28
C LYS A 96 6.25 -1.05 10.01
N GLN A 97 5.70 -0.46 8.95
CA GLN A 97 6.42 -0.25 7.70
C GLN A 97 7.62 0.67 7.92
N LYS A 98 7.45 1.74 8.71
CA LYS A 98 8.55 2.67 9.05
C LYS A 98 9.72 1.93 9.73
N ASP A 99 9.44 0.94 10.57
CA ASP A 99 10.47 0.14 11.25
C ASP A 99 11.17 -0.80 10.26
N VAL A 100 10.43 -1.42 9.33
CA VAL A 100 11.03 -2.25 8.28
C VAL A 100 11.95 -1.44 7.38
N ILE A 101 11.53 -0.25 6.96
CA ILE A 101 12.35 0.66 6.14
C ILE A 101 13.63 1.02 6.90
N SER A 102 13.48 1.51 8.14
CA SER A 102 14.60 1.95 8.97
C SER A 102 15.61 0.81 9.24
N ARG A 103 15.14 -0.38 9.61
CA ARG A 103 16.03 -1.53 9.88
C ARG A 103 16.65 -2.11 8.62
N SER A 104 15.98 -1.99 7.48
CA SER A 104 16.54 -2.42 6.19
C SER A 104 17.71 -1.53 5.77
N GLN A 105 17.74 -0.27 6.19
CA GLN A 105 18.85 0.64 5.92
C GLN A 105 20.17 0.14 6.53
N ASP A 106 20.13 -0.33 7.77
CA ASP A 106 21.32 -0.88 8.45
C ASP A 106 21.89 -2.09 7.69
N ALA A 107 21.02 -3.01 7.26
CA ALA A 107 21.42 -4.16 6.46
C ALA A 107 21.91 -3.74 5.06
N TYR A 108 21.30 -2.72 4.47
CA TYR A 108 21.67 -2.18 3.16
C TYR A 108 23.08 -1.58 3.17
N LEU A 109 23.49 -0.85 4.22
CA LEU A 109 24.82 -0.26 4.31
C LEU A 109 25.93 -1.33 4.25
N ILE A 110 25.75 -2.47 4.91
CA ILE A 110 26.67 -3.62 4.86
C ILE A 110 26.75 -4.20 3.44
N ILE A 111 25.60 -4.31 2.76
CA ILE A 111 25.53 -4.78 1.36
C ILE A 111 26.19 -3.80 0.41
N GLN A 112 25.99 -2.49 0.64
CA GLN A 112 26.55 -1.43 -0.18
C GLN A 112 28.09 -1.43 -0.11
N GLU A 113 28.68 -1.55 1.09
CA GLU A 113 30.14 -1.66 1.26
C GLU A 113 30.73 -2.80 0.40
N CYS A 114 30.04 -3.95 0.36
CA CYS A 114 30.46 -5.07 -0.47
C CYS A 114 30.35 -4.78 -1.98
N ARG A 115 29.28 -4.09 -2.41
CA ARG A 115 29.06 -3.71 -3.81
C ARG A 115 30.03 -2.63 -4.29
N GLU A 116 30.44 -1.73 -3.41
CA GLU A 116 31.46 -0.71 -3.72
C GLU A 116 32.84 -1.33 -3.91
N ALA A 117 33.16 -2.38 -3.15
CA ALA A 117 34.38 -3.17 -3.35
C ALA A 117 34.33 -4.04 -4.62
N ASP A 118 33.16 -4.60 -4.93
CA ASP A 118 32.90 -5.41 -6.12
C ASP A 118 31.41 -5.33 -6.51
N PRO A 119 31.05 -4.65 -7.64
CA PRO A 119 29.65 -4.53 -8.07
C PRO A 119 28.93 -5.86 -8.26
N ASN A 120 29.67 -6.94 -8.53
CA ASN A 120 29.16 -8.27 -8.76
C ASN A 120 29.29 -9.21 -7.54
N TYR A 121 29.62 -8.68 -6.36
CA TYR A 121 29.91 -9.48 -5.17
C TYR A 121 28.81 -10.51 -4.83
N PHE A 122 27.55 -10.11 -4.97
CA PHE A 122 26.38 -10.98 -4.71
C PHE A 122 25.88 -11.76 -5.94
N SER A 123 26.49 -11.59 -7.12
CA SER A 123 26.13 -12.30 -8.35
C SER A 123 27.17 -13.30 -8.83
N ASP A 124 28.46 -13.08 -8.56
CA ASP A 124 29.56 -13.90 -9.10
C ASP A 124 29.74 -15.24 -8.38
N ASP A 125 29.43 -15.29 -7.08
CA ASP A 125 29.42 -16.54 -6.31
C ASP A 125 28.02 -17.17 -6.36
N ALA A 126 27.90 -18.34 -6.99
CA ALA A 126 26.62 -19.04 -7.15
C ALA A 126 25.94 -19.39 -5.80
N GLY A 127 26.72 -19.57 -4.74
CA GLY A 127 26.21 -19.79 -3.39
C GLY A 127 25.56 -18.53 -2.83
N ARG A 128 26.29 -17.42 -2.76
CA ARG A 128 25.79 -16.11 -2.30
C ARG A 128 24.62 -15.64 -3.15
N ALA A 129 24.70 -15.77 -4.47
CA ALA A 129 23.64 -15.39 -5.38
C ALA A 129 22.34 -16.16 -5.11
N ARG A 130 22.42 -17.45 -4.75
CA ARG A 130 21.22 -18.22 -4.40
C ARG A 130 20.67 -17.83 -3.03
N GLU A 131 21.53 -17.74 -2.02
CA GLU A 131 21.12 -17.60 -0.62
C GLU A 131 20.73 -16.15 -0.26
N LEU A 132 21.32 -15.13 -0.90
CA LEU A 132 21.17 -13.73 -0.50
C LEU A 132 20.37 -12.89 -1.48
N LYS A 133 20.17 -13.32 -2.74
CA LYS A 133 19.58 -12.47 -3.79
C LYS A 133 18.25 -11.84 -3.38
N ASN A 134 17.34 -12.61 -2.80
CA ASN A 134 16.01 -12.10 -2.42
C ASN A 134 16.10 -11.11 -1.25
N PHE A 135 16.91 -11.43 -0.23
CA PHE A 135 17.16 -10.52 0.88
C PHE A 135 17.78 -9.20 0.40
N VAL A 136 18.83 -9.28 -0.43
CA VAL A 136 19.52 -8.12 -1.02
C VAL A 136 18.56 -7.27 -1.84
N ARG A 137 17.70 -7.88 -2.67
CA ARG A 137 16.66 -7.17 -3.44
C ARG A 137 15.68 -6.47 -2.51
N PHE A 138 15.19 -7.17 -1.48
CA PHE A 138 14.23 -6.62 -0.53
C PHE A 138 14.78 -5.41 0.22
N VAL A 139 15.95 -5.53 0.86
CA VAL A 139 16.51 -4.41 1.62
C VAL A 139 16.93 -3.25 0.72
N THR A 140 17.35 -3.52 -0.53
CA THR A 140 17.58 -2.46 -1.52
C THR A 140 16.27 -1.72 -1.85
N ALA A 141 15.16 -2.44 -2.05
CA ALA A 141 13.86 -1.82 -2.30
C ALA A 141 13.35 -1.02 -1.09
N GLN A 142 13.51 -1.55 0.13
CA GLN A 142 13.18 -0.84 1.37
C GLN A 142 14.04 0.41 1.55
N GLN A 143 15.34 0.33 1.23
CA GLN A 143 16.25 1.47 1.30
C GLN A 143 15.77 2.64 0.46
N TRP A 144 15.32 2.41 -0.78
CA TRP A 144 14.83 3.49 -1.65
C TRP A 144 13.70 4.28 -0.99
N MET A 145 12.79 3.62 -0.26
CA MET A 145 11.72 4.30 0.47
C MET A 145 12.21 5.18 1.63
N GLY A 146 13.42 4.94 2.14
CA GLY A 146 14.03 5.67 3.24
C GLY A 146 15.03 6.76 2.82
N VAL A 147 15.34 6.88 1.51
CA VAL A 147 16.33 7.86 1.05
C VAL A 147 15.80 9.29 1.23
N MET A 148 16.53 10.06 2.04
CA MET A 148 16.35 11.49 2.23
C MET A 148 17.60 12.23 1.74
N GLU A 149 17.41 13.31 0.99
CA GLU A 149 18.49 14.22 0.60
C GLU A 149 18.19 15.64 1.10
N THR A 150 19.24 16.42 1.34
CA THR A 150 19.08 17.82 1.71
C THR A 150 18.80 18.65 0.46
N VAL A 151 17.57 19.13 0.31
CA VAL A 151 17.15 20.04 -0.76
C VAL A 151 16.77 21.37 -0.13
N ASP A 152 17.43 22.46 -0.55
CA ASP A 152 17.25 23.82 0.00
C ASP A 152 17.43 23.89 1.54
N GLY A 153 18.34 23.10 2.09
CA GLY A 153 18.62 23.06 3.53
C GLY A 153 17.62 22.24 4.37
N ALA A 154 16.68 21.54 3.74
CA ALA A 154 15.75 20.62 4.42
C ALA A 154 15.93 19.19 3.88
N ALA A 155 15.93 18.20 4.78
CA ALA A 155 15.86 16.80 4.38
C ALA A 155 14.50 16.51 3.72
N LYS A 156 14.52 16.03 2.47
CA LYS A 156 13.35 15.64 1.70
C LYS A 156 13.53 14.21 1.19
N ASN A 157 12.47 13.43 1.18
CA ASN A 157 12.48 12.15 0.49
C ASN A 157 12.69 12.40 -1.00
N THR A 158 13.73 11.82 -1.59
CA THR A 158 14.01 11.94 -3.04
C THR A 158 13.56 10.72 -3.82
N HIS A 159 13.13 9.68 -3.13
CA HIS A 159 12.59 8.45 -3.69
C HIS A 159 11.30 8.10 -2.93
N ALA A 160 10.48 9.12 -2.62
CA ALA A 160 9.23 8.93 -1.89
C ALA A 160 8.31 7.95 -2.63
N LEU A 161 8.44 7.84 -3.96
CA LEU A 161 7.71 6.87 -4.79
C LEU A 161 8.20 5.43 -4.62
N GLY A 162 9.30 5.17 -3.91
CA GLY A 162 9.93 3.87 -3.65
C GLY A 162 10.66 3.26 -4.85
N MET A 163 10.94 4.05 -5.89
CA MET A 163 11.60 3.59 -7.12
C MET A 163 13.13 3.66 -6.98
N PRO A 164 13.91 2.98 -7.84
CA PRO A 164 15.37 3.13 -7.88
C PRO A 164 15.85 4.40 -8.60
N VAL A 165 14.93 5.23 -9.09
CA VAL A 165 15.20 6.55 -9.66
C VAL A 165 14.64 7.61 -8.73
N THR A 166 15.22 8.81 -8.75
CA THR A 166 14.67 9.91 -7.95
C THR A 166 13.25 10.25 -8.40
N ASP A 167 12.43 10.74 -7.49
CA ASP A 167 11.10 11.27 -7.78
C ASP A 167 11.19 12.34 -8.88
N SER A 168 12.24 13.17 -8.84
CA SER A 168 12.50 14.19 -9.86
C SER A 168 12.67 13.59 -11.25
N ASP A 169 13.52 12.57 -11.38
CA ASP A 169 13.76 11.89 -12.66
C ASP A 169 12.49 11.20 -13.16
N TYR A 170 11.76 10.53 -12.26
CA TYR A 170 10.48 9.94 -12.59
C TYR A 170 9.48 10.97 -13.11
N PHE A 171 9.30 12.10 -12.40
CA PHE A 171 8.34 13.13 -12.82
C PHE A 171 8.75 13.82 -14.10
N HIS A 172 10.05 13.98 -14.36
CA HIS A 172 10.54 14.45 -15.66
C HIS A 172 10.16 13.49 -16.80
N ILE A 173 10.29 12.18 -16.58
CA ILE A 173 9.88 11.14 -17.54
C ILE A 173 8.35 11.12 -17.72
N ALA A 174 7.60 11.26 -16.63
CA ALA A 174 6.14 11.14 -16.62
C ALA A 174 5.42 12.39 -17.15
N GLU A 175 6.01 13.58 -17.03
CA GLU A 175 5.42 14.88 -17.40
C GLU A 175 4.66 14.89 -18.74
N PRO A 176 5.21 14.39 -19.87
CA PRO A 176 4.48 14.41 -21.14
C PRO A 176 3.22 13.54 -21.15
N TYR A 177 3.12 12.55 -20.26
CA TYR A 177 2.03 11.57 -20.19
C TYR A 177 0.93 11.96 -19.18
N VAL A 178 1.25 12.77 -18.17
CA VAL A 178 0.31 13.18 -17.10
C VAL A 178 -0.24 14.60 -17.31
N ARG A 179 -0.51 14.96 -18.56
CA ARG A 179 -1.09 16.26 -18.92
C ARG A 179 -2.61 16.22 -18.88
N PHE A 180 -3.20 17.18 -18.15
CA PHE A 180 -4.65 17.34 -18.09
C PHE A 180 -5.23 17.73 -19.45
N PRO A 181 -6.36 17.11 -19.86
CA PRO A 181 -7.20 17.66 -20.92
C PRO A 181 -7.60 19.12 -20.63
N ASP A 182 -7.64 19.95 -21.67
CA ASP A 182 -7.88 21.40 -21.55
C ASP A 182 -9.15 21.74 -20.74
N LEU A 183 -10.23 20.97 -20.95
CA LEU A 183 -11.47 21.15 -20.20
C LEU A 183 -11.26 21.00 -18.69
N LEU A 184 -10.53 19.95 -18.27
CA LEU A 184 -10.31 19.64 -16.86
C LEU A 184 -9.34 20.61 -16.18
N LYS A 185 -8.57 21.37 -16.97
CA LYS A 185 -7.68 22.46 -16.51
C LYS A 185 -8.33 23.84 -16.60
N SER A 186 -9.49 23.97 -17.24
CA SER A 186 -10.17 25.25 -17.41
C SER A 186 -10.59 25.86 -16.07
N GLN A 187 -10.55 27.20 -15.97
CA GLN A 187 -10.96 27.91 -14.75
C GLN A 187 -12.41 27.60 -14.35
N ASP A 188 -13.31 27.52 -15.33
CA ASP A 188 -14.72 27.24 -15.06
C ASP A 188 -14.92 25.84 -14.45
N PHE A 189 -14.26 24.82 -15.00
CA PHE A 189 -14.33 23.47 -14.48
C PHE A 189 -13.70 23.37 -13.08
N LEU A 190 -12.49 23.92 -12.89
CA LEU A 190 -11.80 23.87 -11.60
C LEU A 190 -12.58 24.60 -10.50
N THR A 191 -13.20 25.74 -10.83
CA THR A 191 -14.06 26.50 -9.91
C THR A 191 -15.29 25.68 -9.52
N LYS A 192 -15.98 25.07 -10.49
CA LYS A 192 -17.15 24.21 -10.22
C LYS A 192 -16.81 22.98 -9.40
N MET A 193 -15.62 22.41 -9.62
CA MET A 193 -15.14 21.27 -8.86
C MET A 193 -14.60 21.63 -7.47
N ALA A 194 -14.46 22.92 -7.13
CA ALA A 194 -14.07 23.36 -5.79
C ALA A 194 -15.24 23.36 -4.79
N ASN A 195 -16.48 23.47 -5.26
CA ASN A 195 -17.66 23.58 -4.42
C ASN A 195 -18.67 22.45 -4.70
N PRO A 196 -19.15 21.73 -3.66
CA PRO A 196 -20.14 20.67 -3.82
C PRO A 196 -21.45 21.08 -4.50
N ALA A 197 -21.86 22.34 -4.35
CA ALA A 197 -23.08 22.87 -4.96
C ALA A 197 -23.02 22.91 -6.50
N THR A 198 -21.82 22.89 -7.08
CA THR A 198 -21.58 23.06 -8.52
C THR A 198 -21.01 21.82 -9.21
N TYR A 199 -20.92 20.69 -8.52
CA TYR A 199 -20.43 19.43 -9.09
C TYR A 199 -21.29 18.91 -10.25
N ARG A 200 -22.60 19.15 -10.22
CA ARG A 200 -23.50 18.81 -11.34
C ARG A 200 -23.10 19.56 -12.61
N ASP A 201 -22.76 20.85 -12.48
CA ASP A 201 -22.39 21.67 -13.63
C ASP A 201 -21.04 21.22 -14.21
N ALA A 202 -20.07 20.87 -13.35
CA ALA A 202 -18.81 20.28 -13.80
C ALA A 202 -19.03 18.97 -14.59
N LEU A 203 -19.93 18.10 -14.12
CA LEU A 203 -20.30 16.88 -14.85
C LEU A 203 -20.99 17.21 -16.19
N ALA A 204 -21.87 18.22 -16.22
CA ALA A 204 -22.53 18.67 -17.43
C ALA A 204 -21.53 19.19 -18.48
N MET A 205 -20.43 19.83 -18.05
CA MET A 205 -19.35 20.24 -18.96
C MET A 205 -18.70 19.03 -19.65
N ILE A 206 -18.43 17.94 -18.91
CA ILE A 206 -17.90 16.69 -19.46
C ILE A 206 -18.89 16.08 -20.45
N GLN A 207 -20.18 16.04 -20.09
CA GLN A 207 -21.23 15.52 -20.97
C GLN A 207 -21.36 16.35 -22.25
N GLN A 208 -21.21 17.67 -22.17
CA GLN A 208 -21.22 18.54 -23.34
C GLN A 208 -20.01 18.31 -24.23
N HIS A 209 -18.82 18.11 -23.65
CA HIS A 209 -17.62 17.74 -24.40
C HIS A 209 -17.77 16.39 -25.10
N ASN A 210 -18.38 15.39 -24.45
CA ASN A 210 -18.65 14.10 -25.06
C ASN A 210 -19.54 14.16 -26.32
N LYS A 211 -20.35 15.21 -26.51
CA LYS A 211 -21.14 15.38 -27.74
C LYS A 211 -20.29 15.72 -28.96
N THR A 212 -19.07 16.23 -28.76
CA THR A 212 -18.14 16.57 -29.84
C THR A 212 -17.11 15.48 -30.12
N LEU A 213 -17.04 14.44 -29.28
CA LEU A 213 -16.06 13.38 -29.38
C LEU A 213 -16.59 12.17 -30.17
N PRO A 214 -15.71 11.47 -30.92
CA PRO A 214 -15.99 10.13 -31.43
C PRO A 214 -16.36 9.15 -30.31
N ASP A 215 -17.18 8.15 -30.61
CA ASP A 215 -17.67 7.18 -29.60
C ASP A 215 -16.56 6.50 -28.79
N ASN A 216 -15.45 6.13 -29.43
CA ASN A 216 -14.31 5.48 -28.79
C ASN A 216 -13.39 6.43 -27.98
N GLN A 217 -13.69 7.74 -28.00
CA GLN A 217 -12.98 8.78 -27.24
C GLN A 217 -13.87 9.45 -26.19
N LYS A 218 -15.17 9.13 -26.15
CA LYS A 218 -16.09 9.69 -25.13
C LYS A 218 -15.59 9.37 -23.73
N TRP A 219 -15.58 10.39 -22.89
CA TRP A 219 -15.13 10.27 -21.51
C TRP A 219 -16.18 9.56 -20.67
N LYS A 220 -15.72 8.70 -19.77
CA LYS A 220 -16.56 8.04 -18.77
C LYS A 220 -16.38 8.77 -17.46
N SER A 221 -17.46 9.14 -16.78
CA SER A 221 -17.36 9.88 -15.52
C SER A 221 -18.48 9.56 -14.55
N PHE A 222 -18.14 9.41 -13.27
CA PHE A 222 -19.12 9.20 -12.21
C PHE A 222 -18.56 9.57 -10.83
N PHE A 223 -19.46 9.97 -9.93
CA PHE A 223 -19.15 10.24 -8.53
C PHE A 223 -19.29 8.97 -7.71
N PHE A 224 -18.37 8.75 -6.78
CA PHE A 224 -18.36 7.56 -5.95
C PHE A 224 -17.66 7.76 -4.62
N LYS A 225 -17.91 6.85 -3.66
CA LYS A 225 -17.19 6.73 -2.40
C LYS A 225 -16.13 5.64 -2.53
N ALA A 226 -14.86 6.01 -2.42
CA ALA A 226 -13.75 5.06 -2.32
C ALA A 226 -13.82 4.26 -1.01
N GLN A 227 -13.15 3.11 -0.97
CA GLN A 227 -13.18 2.22 0.20
C GLN A 227 -11.92 2.30 1.08
N PHE A 228 -10.76 2.65 0.49
CA PHE A 228 -9.46 2.33 1.12
C PHE A 228 -8.58 3.51 1.46
N ILE A 229 -8.69 4.65 0.78
CA ILE A 229 -7.78 5.77 0.97
C ILE A 229 -8.59 7.05 0.95
N THR A 230 -8.44 7.86 2.01
CA THR A 230 -9.01 9.21 2.08
C THR A 230 -8.28 10.17 1.16
N THR A 231 -8.88 11.29 0.81
CA THR A 231 -8.14 12.39 0.16
C THR A 231 -7.07 12.91 1.10
N VAL A 232 -5.97 13.46 0.56
CA VAL A 232 -4.96 14.19 1.36
C VAL A 232 -5.45 15.58 1.80
N ASP A 233 -6.64 15.99 1.35
CA ASP A 233 -7.33 17.19 1.82
C ASP A 233 -7.58 17.15 3.34
N PRO A 234 -7.65 18.33 4.02
CA PRO A 234 -7.99 18.40 5.44
C PRO A 234 -9.28 17.67 5.82
N ALA A 235 -10.24 17.59 4.89
CA ALA A 235 -11.50 16.87 5.05
C ALA A 235 -11.34 15.35 5.24
N LYS A 236 -10.24 14.77 4.72
CA LYS A 236 -10.00 13.32 4.63
C LYS A 236 -11.22 12.53 4.16
N THR A 237 -11.87 13.00 3.10
CA THR A 237 -13.09 12.36 2.58
C THR A 237 -12.78 11.18 1.66
N TYR A 238 -13.73 10.26 1.55
CA TYR A 238 -13.69 9.16 0.58
C TYR A 238 -14.40 9.48 -0.74
N GLY A 239 -15.05 10.65 -0.84
CA GLY A 239 -15.71 11.07 -2.07
C GLY A 239 -14.71 11.28 -3.21
N ARG A 240 -15.03 10.76 -4.40
CA ARG A 240 -14.28 10.96 -5.64
C ARG A 240 -15.19 11.27 -6.83
N LEU A 241 -14.70 12.05 -7.78
CA LEU A 241 -15.16 12.03 -9.17
C LEU A 241 -14.07 11.33 -10.00
N LEU A 242 -14.42 10.23 -10.66
CA LEU A 242 -13.58 9.65 -11.70
C LEU A 242 -13.94 10.26 -13.06
N VAL A 243 -12.92 10.58 -13.86
CA VAL A 243 -13.03 10.89 -15.28
C VAL A 243 -12.02 10.03 -16.03
N VAL A 244 -12.48 9.18 -16.94
CA VAL A 244 -11.64 8.39 -17.84
C VAL A 244 -11.77 8.96 -19.25
N ALA A 245 -10.69 9.51 -19.79
CA ALA A 245 -10.60 9.97 -21.18
C ALA A 245 -9.88 8.89 -22.01
N PRO A 246 -10.61 8.04 -22.76
CA PRO A 246 -10.00 6.94 -23.49
C PRO A 246 -9.38 7.40 -24.81
N ASN A 247 -8.39 6.64 -25.29
CA ASN A 247 -7.76 6.74 -26.60
C ASN A 247 -7.32 8.16 -26.98
N GLN A 248 -6.80 8.90 -26.01
CA GLN A 248 -6.25 10.23 -26.22
C GLN A 248 -4.96 10.12 -27.05
N PRO A 249 -4.84 10.83 -28.18
CA PRO A 249 -3.61 10.86 -28.97
C PRO A 249 -2.44 11.34 -28.11
N MET A 250 -1.33 10.61 -28.11
CA MET A 250 -0.17 10.93 -27.27
C MET A 250 1.12 10.67 -28.05
N GLY A 251 1.83 11.75 -28.36
CA GLY A 251 3.01 11.70 -29.25
C GLY A 251 2.66 11.30 -30.70
N ALA A 252 3.69 11.05 -31.51
CA ALA A 252 3.52 10.78 -32.95
C ALA A 252 3.02 9.35 -33.27
N SER A 253 2.98 8.44 -32.29
CA SER A 253 2.74 7.01 -32.56
C SER A 253 2.07 6.26 -31.41
N GLY A 254 1.28 6.93 -30.56
CA GLY A 254 0.61 6.24 -29.46
C GLY A 254 -0.72 6.86 -29.06
N VAL A 255 -1.46 6.10 -28.27
CA VAL A 255 -2.70 6.55 -27.63
C VAL A 255 -2.62 6.22 -26.15
N ALA A 256 -3.34 6.95 -25.31
CA ALA A 256 -3.44 6.62 -23.91
C ALA A 256 -4.86 6.74 -23.38
N ASP A 257 -5.15 5.97 -22.35
CA ASP A 257 -6.31 6.21 -21.51
C ASP A 257 -5.85 7.01 -20.29
N GLN A 258 -6.44 8.19 -20.10
CA GLN A 258 -6.15 9.06 -18.97
C GLN A 258 -7.24 8.88 -17.90
N TRP A 259 -6.84 8.49 -16.71
CA TRP A 259 -7.69 8.26 -15.54
C TRP A 259 -7.44 9.40 -14.55
N ILE A 260 -8.34 10.37 -14.50
CA ILE A 260 -8.27 11.52 -13.61
C ILE A 260 -9.26 11.33 -12.45
N VAL A 261 -8.79 11.47 -11.23
CA VAL A 261 -9.57 11.31 -10.01
C VAL A 261 -9.52 12.60 -9.21
N PHE A 262 -10.66 13.28 -9.08
CA PHE A 262 -10.79 14.46 -8.22
C PHE A 262 -11.30 14.05 -6.84
N GLY A 263 -10.69 14.59 -5.79
CA GLY A 263 -11.28 14.61 -4.46
C GLY A 263 -12.57 15.45 -4.46
N VAL A 264 -13.64 14.91 -3.88
CA VAL A 264 -14.91 15.64 -3.74
C VAL A 264 -15.46 15.49 -2.33
N ALA A 265 -16.18 16.50 -1.85
CA ALA A 265 -16.86 16.38 -0.57
C ALA A 265 -18.01 15.39 -0.71
N ALA A 266 -17.87 14.21 -0.10
CA ALA A 266 -18.98 13.27 0.02
C ALA A 266 -20.12 13.87 0.87
N PRO A 267 -21.35 13.33 0.80
CA PRO A 267 -22.49 13.90 1.55
C PRO A 267 -22.32 13.94 3.07
N ASP A 268 -21.39 13.15 3.61
CA ASP A 268 -21.00 13.10 5.03
C ASP A 268 -19.84 14.04 5.39
N ALA A 269 -19.25 14.75 4.41
CA ALA A 269 -18.19 15.72 4.64
C ALA A 269 -18.75 17.08 5.15
N PRO A 270 -17.94 17.89 5.84
CA PRO A 270 -18.33 19.26 6.23
C PRO A 270 -18.74 20.10 5.01
N ALA A 271 -19.77 20.94 5.17
CA ALA A 271 -20.38 21.70 4.07
C ALA A 271 -19.42 22.69 3.39
N ASP A 272 -18.48 23.27 4.15
CA ASP A 272 -17.59 24.36 3.69
C ASP A 272 -16.17 23.88 3.39
N VAL A 273 -15.99 22.60 3.07
CA VAL A 273 -14.65 22.08 2.81
C VAL A 273 -14.23 22.27 1.36
N GLU A 274 -13.14 23.03 1.18
CA GLU A 274 -12.49 23.16 -0.11
C GLU A 274 -11.70 21.88 -0.42
N MET A 275 -12.12 21.19 -1.47
CA MET A 275 -11.41 20.02 -1.99
C MET A 275 -10.27 20.46 -2.90
N LYS A 276 -9.13 19.79 -2.86
CA LYS A 276 -7.93 20.15 -3.63
C LYS A 276 -7.28 18.96 -4.30
N SER A 277 -7.35 17.76 -3.71
CA SER A 277 -6.64 16.60 -4.25
C SER A 277 -7.09 16.23 -5.66
N VAL A 278 -6.13 16.02 -6.55
CA VAL A 278 -6.35 15.46 -7.89
C VAL A 278 -5.26 14.44 -8.19
N SER A 279 -5.61 13.24 -8.60
CA SER A 279 -4.67 12.21 -9.03
C SER A 279 -4.90 11.88 -10.49
N MET A 280 -3.82 11.58 -11.22
CA MET A 280 -3.90 11.18 -12.62
C MET A 280 -3.04 9.95 -12.87
N PHE A 281 -3.61 9.00 -13.61
CA PHE A 281 -2.91 7.84 -14.16
C PHE A 281 -3.09 7.82 -15.68
N THR A 282 -2.06 7.42 -16.40
CA THR A 282 -2.07 7.31 -17.85
C THR A 282 -1.63 5.91 -18.22
N VAL A 283 -2.48 5.19 -18.95
CA VAL A 283 -2.17 3.89 -19.54
C VAL A 283 -1.85 4.11 -21.01
N TYR A 284 -0.57 4.19 -21.32
CA TYR A 284 -0.06 4.47 -22.66
C TYR A 284 0.14 3.19 -23.46
N ARG A 285 -0.37 3.20 -24.69
CA ARG A 285 -0.22 2.13 -25.69
C ARG A 285 0.57 2.66 -26.87
N ARG A 286 1.74 2.08 -27.09
CA ARG A 286 2.55 2.35 -28.29
C ARG A 286 1.89 1.71 -29.49
N ALA A 287 1.82 2.40 -30.63
CA ALA A 287 1.29 1.82 -31.87
C ALA A 287 2.12 0.61 -32.34
N SER A 288 3.42 0.61 -32.08
CA SER A 288 4.33 -0.49 -32.41
C SER A 288 4.14 -1.72 -31.52
N ASP A 289 3.53 -1.56 -30.34
CA ASP A 289 3.39 -2.62 -29.34
C ASP A 289 2.12 -2.40 -28.50
N ALA A 290 0.98 -2.63 -29.13
CA ALA A 290 -0.32 -2.45 -28.48
C ALA A 290 -0.58 -3.47 -27.36
N LYS A 291 0.25 -4.52 -27.23
CA LYS A 291 0.09 -5.58 -26.22
C LYS A 291 0.71 -5.22 -24.88
N HIS A 292 1.67 -4.30 -24.86
CA HIS A 292 2.31 -3.83 -23.64
C HIS A 292 1.89 -2.40 -23.36
N THR A 293 1.30 -2.18 -22.19
CA THR A 293 0.97 -0.83 -21.73
C THR A 293 2.04 -0.30 -20.81
N GLU A 294 2.45 0.94 -21.03
CA GLU A 294 3.25 1.71 -20.06
C GLU A 294 2.32 2.50 -19.17
N THR A 295 2.67 2.63 -17.89
CA THR A 295 1.88 3.43 -16.94
C THR A 295 2.68 4.56 -16.37
N TYR A 296 2.05 5.73 -16.36
CA TYR A 296 2.57 6.95 -15.73
C TYR A 296 1.52 7.48 -14.77
N PHE A 297 1.95 8.04 -13.66
CA PHE A 297 1.06 8.64 -12.66
C PHE A 297 1.65 9.90 -12.06
N SER A 298 0.79 10.79 -11.60
CA SER A 298 1.17 11.96 -10.81
C SER A 298 0.00 12.39 -9.93
N ASP A 299 0.32 12.91 -8.76
CA ASP A 299 -0.62 13.58 -7.87
C ASP A 299 -0.45 15.09 -7.96
N PHE A 300 -1.56 15.79 -7.77
CA PHE A 300 -1.66 17.24 -7.90
C PHE A 300 -2.59 17.82 -6.82
N MET A 301 -2.41 19.11 -6.57
CA MET A 301 -3.34 19.92 -5.80
C MET A 301 -3.96 20.99 -6.70
N ARG A 302 -5.28 21.15 -6.61
CA ARG A 302 -5.96 22.35 -7.08
C ARG A 302 -5.69 23.48 -6.09
N MET A 303 -4.93 24.47 -6.53
CA MET A 303 -4.51 25.61 -5.73
C MET A 303 -5.18 26.89 -6.22
N LYS A 304 -5.82 27.61 -5.31
CA LYS A 304 -6.40 28.93 -5.56
C LYS A 304 -5.34 30.00 -5.34
N ASP A 305 -5.09 30.82 -6.35
CA ASP A 305 -4.27 32.01 -6.20
C ASP A 305 -5.05 33.08 -5.43
N ALA A 306 -4.47 33.57 -4.33
CA ALA A 306 -5.16 34.48 -3.42
C ALA A 306 -5.41 35.88 -4.02
N ALA A 307 -4.63 36.30 -5.02
CA ALA A 307 -4.74 37.63 -5.61
C ALA A 307 -5.73 37.68 -6.77
N SER A 308 -5.74 36.64 -7.61
CA SER A 308 -6.56 36.56 -8.82
C SER A 308 -7.82 35.71 -8.67
N ASP A 309 -7.94 34.96 -7.56
CA ASP A 309 -9.01 33.99 -7.31
C ASP A 309 -9.03 32.81 -8.32
N GLN A 310 -7.99 32.68 -9.15
CA GLN A 310 -7.89 31.65 -10.17
C GLN A 310 -7.36 30.34 -9.60
N TYR A 311 -7.86 29.22 -10.13
CA TYR A 311 -7.38 27.90 -9.78
C TYR A 311 -6.30 27.41 -10.73
N SER A 312 -5.30 26.73 -10.20
CA SER A 312 -4.31 26.00 -10.98
C SER A 312 -4.19 24.57 -10.46
N VAL A 313 -3.77 23.65 -11.31
CA VAL A 313 -3.42 22.28 -10.90
C VAL A 313 -1.90 22.22 -10.79
N VAL A 314 -1.40 22.05 -9.57
CA VAL A 314 0.03 22.07 -9.25
C VAL A 314 0.47 20.68 -8.87
N SER A 315 1.54 20.17 -9.49
CA SER A 315 2.07 18.83 -9.16
C SER A 315 2.60 18.80 -7.73
N ASN A 316 2.22 17.77 -6.97
CA ASN A 316 2.61 17.60 -5.57
C ASN A 316 4.14 17.59 -5.41
N PHE A 317 4.85 16.99 -6.36
CA PHE A 317 6.31 16.93 -6.36
C PHE A 317 6.97 18.31 -6.36
N THR A 318 6.35 19.30 -7.02
CA THR A 318 6.87 20.67 -7.08
C THR A 318 6.57 21.49 -5.82
N MET A 319 5.76 20.95 -4.90
CA MET A 319 5.38 21.66 -3.69
C MET A 319 6.48 21.54 -2.61
N PRO A 320 6.72 22.59 -1.80
CA PRO A 320 7.76 22.57 -0.78
C PRO A 320 7.65 21.43 0.24
N ASN A 321 6.42 21.01 0.54
CA ASN A 321 6.11 19.94 1.48
C ASN A 321 5.92 18.56 0.83
N ASN A 322 6.07 18.46 -0.50
CA ASN A 322 5.86 17.26 -1.33
C ASN A 322 4.87 16.25 -0.71
N PRO A 323 3.55 16.49 -0.80
CA PRO A 323 2.56 15.57 -0.23
C PRO A 323 2.45 14.24 -1.01
N SER A 324 3.35 13.97 -1.96
CA SER A 324 3.44 12.65 -2.60
C SER A 324 3.90 11.62 -1.57
N HIS A 325 3.27 10.46 -1.57
CA HIS A 325 3.55 9.38 -0.65
C HIS A 325 4.04 8.14 -1.39
N ASN A 326 4.51 7.15 -0.63
CA ASN A 326 4.94 5.87 -1.15
C ASN A 326 3.83 5.16 -1.92
N CYS A 327 3.96 5.17 -3.25
CA CYS A 327 3.02 4.52 -4.13
C CYS A 327 3.05 3.00 -3.97
N TYR A 328 4.16 2.36 -3.62
CA TYR A 328 4.23 0.90 -3.41
C TYR A 328 3.41 0.41 -2.22
N SER A 329 3.09 1.30 -1.28
CA SER A 329 2.19 0.98 -0.19
C SER A 329 0.80 0.59 -0.68
N CYS A 330 0.35 1.15 -1.80
CA CYS A 330 -1.04 1.03 -2.28
C CYS A 330 -1.16 0.60 -3.75
N HIS A 331 -0.14 0.79 -4.57
CA HIS A 331 -0.16 0.63 -6.03
C HIS A 331 0.92 -0.36 -6.49
N LYS A 332 0.47 -1.56 -6.86
CA LYS A 332 1.28 -2.57 -7.58
C LYS A 332 0.65 -2.98 -8.91
N SER A 333 -0.42 -2.27 -9.28
CA SER A 333 -1.10 -2.31 -10.56
C SER A 333 -1.36 -0.88 -11.00
N SER A 334 -1.33 -0.63 -12.30
CA SER A 334 -1.46 0.71 -12.86
C SER A 334 -2.83 1.32 -12.60
N VAL A 335 -3.87 0.52 -12.82
CA VAL A 335 -5.27 0.87 -12.55
C VAL A 335 -5.91 -0.33 -11.85
N LEU A 336 -6.36 -0.11 -10.62
CA LEU A 336 -7.08 -1.12 -9.85
C LEU A 336 -8.56 -1.16 -10.28
N PRO A 337 -9.19 -2.35 -10.29
CA PRO A 337 -10.64 -2.46 -10.43
C PRO A 337 -11.35 -1.54 -9.44
N ILE A 338 -12.35 -0.81 -9.94
CA ILE A 338 -13.10 0.17 -9.16
C ILE A 338 -14.32 -0.51 -8.57
N HIS A 339 -14.31 -0.65 -7.25
CA HIS A 339 -15.42 -1.13 -6.44
C HIS A 339 -15.82 -0.03 -5.46
N PRO A 340 -16.76 0.85 -5.82
CA PRO A 340 -17.22 1.87 -4.89
C PRO A 340 -17.89 1.28 -3.65
N ALA A 341 -17.72 1.90 -2.48
CA ALA A 341 -18.62 1.67 -1.34
C ALA A 341 -20.05 2.17 -1.64
N CYS A 342 -20.12 3.22 -2.47
CA CYS A 342 -21.36 3.86 -2.89
C CYS A 342 -21.12 4.60 -4.20
N GLU A 343 -22.07 4.55 -5.12
CA GLU A 343 -22.14 5.49 -6.25
C GLU A 343 -23.05 6.64 -5.89
N TYR A 344 -22.74 7.83 -6.39
CA TYR A 344 -23.56 9.01 -6.18
C TYR A 344 -24.18 9.50 -7.48
N ASP A 345 -25.37 10.09 -7.34
CA ASP A 345 -26.04 10.89 -8.34
C ASP A 345 -26.44 12.24 -7.70
N PHE A 346 -27.20 13.07 -8.41
CA PHE A 346 -27.71 14.32 -7.88
C PHE A 346 -29.23 14.27 -7.68
N ASP A 347 -29.70 14.89 -6.59
CA ASP A 347 -31.13 15.06 -6.31
C ASP A 347 -31.78 16.14 -7.20
N THR A 348 -32.94 16.70 -6.89
CA THR A 348 -33.48 17.82 -7.70
C THR A 348 -32.74 19.14 -7.50
N ASN A 349 -32.07 19.31 -6.36
CA ASN A 349 -31.50 20.58 -5.89
C ASN A 349 -30.01 20.77 -6.23
N GLY A 350 -29.35 19.78 -6.83
CA GLY A 350 -27.92 19.88 -7.13
C GLY A 350 -27.04 19.07 -6.19
N LYS A 351 -27.62 18.42 -5.17
CA LYS A 351 -26.85 17.79 -4.10
C LYS A 351 -26.49 16.35 -4.45
N LEU A 352 -25.24 15.96 -4.18
CA LEU A 352 -24.82 14.56 -4.22
C LEU A 352 -25.65 13.71 -3.25
N VAL A 353 -26.24 12.63 -3.75
CA VAL A 353 -27.01 11.65 -2.99
C VAL A 353 -26.66 10.24 -3.46
N PRO A 354 -26.81 9.19 -2.61
CA PRO A 354 -26.61 7.82 -3.05
C PRO A 354 -27.47 7.49 -4.26
N LYS A 355 -26.84 6.91 -5.28
CA LYS A 355 -27.49 6.48 -6.51
C LYS A 355 -28.37 5.27 -6.21
N THR A 356 -29.63 5.30 -6.67
CA THR A 356 -30.60 4.21 -6.46
C THR A 356 -30.93 3.46 -7.76
N THR A 357 -30.62 4.03 -8.92
CA THR A 357 -30.90 3.45 -10.24
C THR A 357 -29.61 3.28 -11.04
N GLY A 358 -29.47 2.19 -11.80
CA GLY A 358 -28.28 1.96 -12.62
C GLY A 358 -26.97 1.87 -11.84
N VAL A 359 -27.03 1.46 -10.56
CA VAL A 359 -25.85 1.18 -9.73
C VAL A 359 -25.07 0.03 -10.38
N GLY A 360 -23.76 0.17 -10.44
CA GLY A 360 -22.81 -0.77 -11.02
C GLY A 360 -22.51 -0.54 -12.50
N LEU A 361 -23.34 0.22 -13.23
CA LEU A 361 -23.17 0.38 -14.68
C LEU A 361 -21.87 1.09 -15.05
N ALA A 362 -21.59 2.25 -14.45
CA ALA A 362 -20.37 3.01 -14.74
C ALA A 362 -19.10 2.30 -14.24
N PRO A 363 -19.07 1.74 -13.00
CA PRO A 363 -17.97 0.88 -12.56
C PRO A 363 -17.72 -0.32 -13.49
N ALA A 364 -18.76 -1.03 -13.95
CA ALA A 364 -18.61 -2.16 -14.86
C ALA A 364 -17.98 -1.72 -16.20
N GLU A 365 -18.40 -0.58 -16.72
CA GLU A 365 -17.90 -0.04 -18.00
C GLU A 365 -16.43 0.37 -17.95
N VAL A 366 -15.97 0.96 -16.83
CA VAL A 366 -14.55 1.31 -16.65
C VAL A 366 -13.71 0.07 -16.31
N ASN A 367 -14.24 -0.86 -15.51
CA ASN A 367 -13.56 -2.12 -15.22
C ASN A 367 -13.37 -2.99 -16.47
N GLY A 368 -14.27 -2.88 -17.45
CA GLY A 368 -14.10 -3.48 -18.77
C GLY A 368 -12.89 -2.96 -19.54
N LEU A 369 -12.50 -1.68 -19.35
CA LEU A 369 -11.27 -1.14 -19.95
C LEU A 369 -10.03 -1.72 -19.27
N ILE A 370 -10.03 -1.78 -17.93
CA ILE A 370 -8.91 -2.31 -17.13
C ILE A 370 -8.58 -3.75 -17.55
N ALA A 371 -9.61 -4.58 -17.75
CA ALA A 371 -9.44 -5.96 -18.19
C ALA A 371 -8.71 -6.09 -19.55
N GLY A 372 -8.68 -5.03 -20.37
CA GLY A 372 -8.01 -5.00 -21.66
C GLY A 372 -6.56 -4.52 -21.65
N TYR A 373 -6.03 -4.03 -20.51
CA TYR A 373 -4.68 -3.44 -20.46
C TYR A 373 -3.53 -4.44 -20.45
N GLY A 374 -3.80 -5.71 -20.18
CA GLY A 374 -2.74 -6.71 -20.06
C GLY A 374 -1.82 -6.44 -18.87
N GLN A 375 -0.60 -6.98 -18.90
CA GLN A 375 0.37 -6.81 -17.82
C GLN A 375 0.91 -5.37 -17.79
N PRO A 376 0.82 -4.65 -16.66
CA PRO A 376 1.35 -3.30 -16.57
C PRO A 376 2.88 -3.31 -16.64
N ASN A 377 3.44 -2.44 -17.47
CA ASN A 377 4.85 -2.09 -17.42
C ASN A 377 4.98 -0.74 -16.70
N PHE A 378 5.55 -0.79 -15.51
CA PHE A 378 5.81 0.39 -14.70
C PHE A 378 7.21 0.97 -14.89
N SER A 379 7.93 0.58 -15.94
CA SER A 379 9.27 1.06 -16.26
C SER A 379 10.30 0.75 -15.15
N PRO A 380 10.77 1.67 -14.26
CA PRO A 380 11.82 1.34 -13.28
C PRO A 380 11.35 0.49 -12.08
N GLN A 381 10.07 0.12 -11.99
CA GLN A 381 9.56 -0.56 -10.79
C GLN A 381 9.82 -2.07 -10.82
N ASP A 382 10.61 -2.57 -9.85
CA ASP A 382 10.73 -4.01 -9.55
C ASP A 382 9.76 -4.38 -8.42
N THR A 383 8.49 -4.63 -8.76
CA THR A 383 7.48 -5.06 -7.78
C THR A 383 7.81 -6.41 -7.13
N GLY A 384 8.65 -7.23 -7.77
CA GLY A 384 9.13 -8.51 -7.24
C GLY A 384 10.19 -8.36 -6.15
N ALA A 385 10.80 -7.18 -5.98
CA ALA A 385 11.73 -6.93 -4.89
C ALA A 385 11.01 -6.87 -3.51
N TYR A 386 9.69 -6.78 -3.50
CA TYR A 386 8.85 -6.63 -2.31
C TYR A 386 8.35 -7.97 -1.74
N GLY A 387 8.95 -9.07 -2.18
CA GLY A 387 8.61 -10.40 -1.71
C GLY A 387 7.70 -11.19 -2.66
N PRO A 388 7.41 -12.44 -2.29
CA PRO A 388 6.62 -13.34 -3.11
C PRO A 388 5.13 -12.94 -3.07
N GLY A 389 4.36 -13.38 -4.05
CA GLY A 389 2.90 -13.18 -4.02
C GLY A 389 2.21 -13.92 -2.86
N LEU A 390 1.18 -13.30 -2.29
CA LEU A 390 0.28 -13.88 -1.31
C LEU A 390 -0.49 -15.04 -1.93
N GLY A 391 -0.62 -16.14 -1.19
CA GLY A 391 -1.45 -17.27 -1.60
C GLY A 391 -1.00 -17.90 -2.93
N PRO A 392 0.15 -18.61 -2.98
CA PRO A 392 0.59 -19.36 -4.17
C PRO A 392 -0.50 -20.31 -4.68
N GLU A 393 -0.54 -20.66 -5.98
CA GLU A 393 -1.57 -21.57 -6.51
C GLU A 393 -1.49 -22.95 -5.83
N THR A 394 -0.28 -23.41 -5.55
CA THR A 394 -0.01 -24.64 -4.80
C THR A 394 0.82 -24.35 -3.54
N ASN A 395 0.40 -24.93 -2.41
CA ASN A 395 1.23 -25.03 -1.22
C ASN A 395 0.88 -26.31 -0.46
N PRO A 396 1.81 -27.27 -0.33
CA PRO A 396 1.55 -28.54 0.35
C PRO A 396 1.23 -28.39 1.84
N LYS A 397 1.52 -27.23 2.45
CA LYS A 397 1.21 -26.95 3.86
C LYS A 397 -0.27 -26.68 4.12
N ARG A 398 -1.11 -26.49 3.09
CA ARG A 398 -2.55 -26.23 3.23
C ARG A 398 -3.34 -27.50 3.54
N THR A 399 -3.07 -28.13 4.67
CA THR A 399 -3.84 -29.27 5.16
C THR A 399 -5.03 -28.80 6.00
N ASP A 400 -5.97 -29.70 6.30
CA ASP A 400 -7.10 -29.39 7.20
C ASP A 400 -6.60 -29.03 8.60
N GLU A 401 -5.50 -29.63 9.06
CA GLU A 401 -4.84 -29.30 10.33
C GLU A 401 -4.26 -27.89 10.33
N PHE A 402 -3.66 -27.46 9.23
CA PHE A 402 -3.18 -26.08 9.08
C PHE A 402 -4.33 -25.08 9.19
N ILE A 403 -5.43 -25.32 8.46
CA ILE A 403 -6.60 -24.43 8.48
C ILE A 403 -7.18 -24.38 9.89
N LYS A 404 -7.42 -25.54 10.50
CA LYS A 404 -7.93 -25.64 11.87
C LYS A 404 -7.05 -24.89 12.88
N ALA A 405 -5.73 -24.98 12.76
CA ALA A 405 -4.79 -24.28 13.64
C ALA A 405 -4.82 -22.76 13.41
N ALA A 406 -4.80 -22.31 12.16
CA ALA A 406 -4.81 -20.89 11.80
C ALA A 406 -6.13 -20.19 12.15
N THR A 407 -7.24 -20.94 12.17
CA THR A 407 -8.58 -20.42 12.45
C THR A 407 -9.07 -20.78 13.86
N SER A 408 -8.16 -21.11 14.78
CA SER A 408 -8.52 -21.42 16.17
C SER A 408 -9.37 -20.28 16.76
N GLY A 409 -10.55 -20.62 17.29
CA GLY A 409 -11.52 -19.67 17.83
C GLY A 409 -12.66 -19.28 16.89
N LEU A 410 -12.66 -19.77 15.64
CA LEU A 410 -13.80 -19.63 14.73
C LEU A 410 -14.66 -20.90 14.72
N ASP A 411 -15.99 -20.74 14.74
CA ASP A 411 -16.95 -21.84 14.58
C ASP A 411 -17.09 -22.20 13.10
N LEU A 412 -16.16 -23.04 12.61
CA LEU A 412 -16.09 -23.49 11.22
C LEU A 412 -16.43 -24.98 11.11
N PRO A 413 -17.42 -25.38 10.29
CA PRO A 413 -17.63 -26.78 9.99
C PRO A 413 -16.48 -27.32 9.13
N ALA A 414 -16.15 -28.61 9.26
CA ALA A 414 -15.06 -29.24 8.51
C ALA A 414 -15.24 -29.14 6.98
N SER A 415 -16.49 -29.03 6.49
CA SER A 415 -16.78 -28.80 5.07
C SER A 415 -16.18 -27.49 4.54
N SER A 416 -16.01 -26.47 5.38
CA SER A 416 -15.44 -25.18 5.01
C SER A 416 -13.93 -25.24 4.75
N TYR A 417 -13.21 -26.23 5.28
CA TYR A 417 -11.74 -26.29 5.14
C TYR A 417 -11.32 -26.44 3.67
N ARG A 418 -12.03 -27.28 2.91
CA ARG A 418 -11.79 -27.39 1.46
C ARG A 418 -12.07 -26.07 0.73
N VAL A 419 -13.18 -25.41 1.08
CA VAL A 419 -13.60 -24.14 0.47
C VAL A 419 -12.54 -23.06 0.72
N ILE A 420 -12.09 -22.91 1.97
CA ILE A 420 -11.03 -21.97 2.35
C ILE A 420 -9.72 -22.29 1.60
N ARG A 421 -9.30 -23.56 1.57
CA ARG A 421 -8.09 -23.98 0.85
C ARG A 421 -8.12 -23.61 -0.64
N ASP A 422 -9.27 -23.80 -1.28
CA ASP A 422 -9.45 -23.47 -2.69
C ASP A 422 -9.50 -21.96 -2.93
N ALA A 423 -9.85 -21.17 -1.91
CA ALA A 423 -9.83 -19.71 -1.92
C ALA A 423 -8.45 -19.07 -1.70
N MET A 424 -7.49 -19.79 -1.11
CA MET A 424 -6.14 -19.28 -0.76
C MET A 424 -5.19 -19.05 -1.96
N LYS A 425 -5.68 -18.96 -3.19
CA LYS A 425 -4.87 -18.96 -4.43
C LYS A 425 -4.74 -17.56 -5.06
N CYS A 426 -4.50 -16.52 -4.24
CA CYS A 426 -4.52 -15.12 -4.69
C CYS A 426 -3.51 -14.84 -5.81
N SER A 427 -2.31 -15.43 -5.74
CA SER A 427 -1.25 -15.32 -6.74
C SER A 427 -1.68 -15.69 -8.17
N LYS A 428 -2.68 -16.57 -8.32
CA LYS A 428 -3.23 -17.00 -9.62
C LYS A 428 -3.73 -15.83 -10.46
N CYS A 429 -4.26 -14.80 -9.81
CA CYS A 429 -4.73 -13.59 -10.48
C CYS A 429 -3.72 -12.43 -10.34
N HIS A 430 -2.95 -12.42 -9.25
CA HIS A 430 -2.20 -11.24 -8.84
C HIS A 430 -0.72 -11.22 -9.25
N ASN A 431 -0.07 -12.36 -9.49
CA ASN A 431 1.39 -12.37 -9.74
C ASN A 431 1.82 -11.61 -11.00
N ASP A 432 0.97 -11.59 -12.03
CA ASP A 432 1.34 -11.00 -13.33
C ASP A 432 0.86 -9.56 -13.49
N PHE A 433 -0.22 -9.16 -12.79
CA PHE A 433 -0.86 -7.85 -12.99
C PHE A 433 -0.77 -6.90 -11.79
N ALA A 434 -0.87 -7.44 -10.57
CA ALA A 434 -1.07 -6.66 -9.36
C ALA A 434 -0.58 -7.44 -8.15
N ALA A 435 0.74 -7.65 -8.05
CA ALA A 435 1.31 -8.57 -7.07
C ALA A 435 0.91 -8.18 -5.65
N ILE A 436 0.20 -9.06 -4.95
CA ILE A 436 -0.10 -8.86 -3.53
C ILE A 436 1.07 -9.41 -2.73
N ASN A 437 2.09 -8.59 -2.49
CA ASN A 437 3.23 -8.91 -1.62
C ASN A 437 3.43 -7.82 -0.56
N TYR A 438 4.56 -7.76 0.15
CA TYR A 438 4.78 -6.77 1.21
C TYR A 438 4.73 -5.33 0.65
N PRO A 439 4.14 -4.32 1.32
CA PRO A 439 3.45 -4.40 2.61
C PRO A 439 2.00 -4.86 2.51
N GLN A 440 1.34 -4.78 1.35
CA GLN A 440 -0.10 -5.07 1.20
C GLN A 440 -0.54 -6.46 1.68
N ALA A 441 0.34 -7.46 1.55
CA ALA A 441 0.09 -8.82 2.01
C ALA A 441 0.17 -9.00 3.54
N VAL A 442 0.63 -7.98 4.29
CA VAL A 442 0.73 -8.00 5.74
C VAL A 442 -0.02 -6.82 6.35
N ARG A 443 -0.51 -7.00 7.58
CA ARG A 443 -1.08 -5.88 8.34
C ARG A 443 0.05 -4.94 8.79
N THR A 444 -0.08 -3.66 8.51
CA THR A 444 0.90 -2.62 8.86
C THR A 444 0.23 -1.41 9.53
N ASP A 445 1.05 -0.46 9.98
CA ASP A 445 0.60 0.82 10.53
C ASP A 445 -0.05 1.76 9.51
N LEU A 446 -0.08 1.40 8.22
CA LEU A 446 -0.84 2.12 7.19
C LEU A 446 -2.34 1.86 7.27
N ASP A 447 -2.73 0.66 7.70
CA ASP A 447 -4.11 0.17 7.59
C ASP A 447 -5.11 0.95 8.47
N PRO A 448 -4.80 1.31 9.74
CA PRO A 448 -5.76 1.96 10.62
C PRO A 448 -6.11 3.41 10.24
N GLY A 449 -5.26 4.08 9.44
CA GLY A 449 -5.42 5.48 9.06
C GLY A 449 -6.00 5.68 7.66
N ALA A 450 -5.85 4.69 6.77
CA ALA A 450 -6.27 4.82 5.38
C ALA A 450 -7.65 4.22 5.11
N ILE A 451 -7.97 3.09 5.74
CA ILE A 451 -9.07 2.20 5.33
C ILE A 451 -10.28 2.38 6.24
N LEU A 452 -11.48 2.44 5.65
CA LEU A 452 -12.74 2.64 6.38
C LEU A 452 -12.90 1.68 7.57
N ASP A 453 -12.56 0.40 7.35
CA ASP A 453 -12.71 -0.67 8.34
C ASP A 453 -11.43 -0.98 9.14
N LYS A 454 -10.32 -0.26 8.88
CA LYS A 454 -9.03 -0.38 9.60
C LYS A 454 -8.37 -1.78 9.57
N ASN A 455 -8.85 -2.65 8.69
CA ASN A 455 -8.53 -4.08 8.68
C ASN A 455 -7.34 -4.45 7.76
N GLY A 456 -6.90 -3.53 6.90
CA GLY A 456 -5.87 -3.74 5.87
C GLY A 456 -6.50 -3.95 4.49
N ILE A 457 -5.81 -3.54 3.41
CA ILE A 457 -6.44 -3.46 2.08
C ILE A 457 -6.96 -4.84 1.67
N VAL A 458 -6.07 -5.84 1.66
CA VAL A 458 -6.40 -7.22 1.27
C VAL A 458 -7.46 -7.83 2.17
N HIS A 459 -7.35 -7.61 3.48
CA HIS A 459 -8.30 -8.10 4.47
C HIS A 459 -9.71 -7.54 4.20
N SER A 460 -9.84 -6.23 3.99
CA SER A 460 -11.12 -5.57 3.68
C SER A 460 -11.75 -6.09 2.39
N TYR A 461 -10.96 -6.30 1.32
CA TYR A 461 -11.48 -6.91 0.08
C TYR A 461 -12.00 -8.34 0.31
N ILE A 462 -11.33 -9.14 1.14
CA ILE A 462 -11.78 -10.49 1.50
C ILE A 462 -13.06 -10.42 2.34
N GLU A 463 -13.11 -9.62 3.40
CA GLU A 463 -14.27 -9.50 4.27
C GLU A 463 -15.52 -9.00 3.53
N GLN A 464 -15.34 -8.10 2.55
CA GLN A 464 -16.45 -7.62 1.72
C GLN A 464 -16.90 -8.63 0.65
N GLY A 465 -16.20 -9.76 0.49
CA GLY A 465 -16.52 -10.78 -0.51
C GLY A 465 -16.16 -10.36 -1.95
N LEU A 466 -15.25 -9.40 -2.09
CA LEU A 466 -14.71 -8.97 -3.38
C LEU A 466 -13.53 -9.83 -3.82
N MET A 467 -12.87 -10.52 -2.88
CA MET A 467 -11.82 -11.49 -3.15
C MET A 467 -12.00 -12.80 -2.35
N PRO A 468 -11.62 -13.96 -2.92
CA PRO A 468 -11.24 -14.16 -4.32
C PRO A 468 -12.47 -14.08 -5.24
N ARG A 469 -12.25 -13.67 -6.49
CA ARG A 469 -13.32 -13.52 -7.49
C ARG A 469 -14.08 -14.83 -7.69
N ASP A 470 -15.39 -14.71 -7.92
CA ASP A 470 -16.30 -15.82 -8.25
C ASP A 470 -16.41 -16.89 -7.14
N GLN A 471 -15.98 -16.58 -5.92
CA GLN A 471 -16.19 -17.43 -4.75
C GLN A 471 -17.20 -16.82 -3.78
N HIS A 472 -18.18 -17.62 -3.38
CA HIS A 472 -19.22 -17.22 -2.44
C HIS A 472 -18.90 -17.77 -1.05
N LEU A 473 -18.12 -17.01 -0.29
CA LEU A 473 -17.74 -17.34 1.08
C LEU A 473 -18.71 -16.71 2.09
N SER A 474 -19.11 -17.46 3.11
CA SER A 474 -19.79 -16.90 4.29
C SER A 474 -18.89 -15.91 5.03
N ALA A 475 -19.45 -15.08 5.91
CA ALA A 475 -18.66 -14.10 6.67
C ALA A 475 -17.56 -14.78 7.52
N VAL A 476 -17.86 -15.90 8.17
CA VAL A 476 -16.89 -16.66 8.98
C VAL A 476 -15.80 -17.27 8.08
N GLU A 477 -16.15 -17.77 6.90
CA GLU A 477 -15.17 -18.30 5.94
C GLU A 477 -14.24 -17.21 5.36
N ARG A 478 -14.72 -15.97 5.21
CA ARG A 478 -13.88 -14.83 4.79
C ARG A 478 -12.85 -14.46 5.84
N GLU A 479 -13.27 -14.37 7.11
CA GLU A 479 -12.34 -14.13 8.22
C GLU A 479 -11.32 -15.27 8.32
N ALA A 480 -11.79 -16.51 8.18
CA ALA A 480 -10.94 -17.70 8.17
C ALA A 480 -9.92 -17.69 7.03
N LEU A 481 -10.34 -17.31 5.82
CA LEU A 481 -9.47 -17.16 4.66
C LEU A 481 -8.34 -16.16 4.94
N TRP A 482 -8.67 -14.98 5.46
CA TRP A 482 -7.65 -13.98 5.80
C TRP A 482 -6.65 -14.50 6.84
N LYS A 483 -7.13 -15.10 7.94
CA LYS A 483 -6.27 -15.69 8.98
C LYS A 483 -5.31 -16.75 8.41
N CYS A 484 -5.81 -17.63 7.55
CA CYS A 484 -5.01 -18.64 6.86
C CYS A 484 -3.98 -18.02 5.92
N LEU A 485 -4.37 -17.05 5.09
CA LEU A 485 -3.47 -16.35 4.16
C LEU A 485 -2.35 -15.62 4.91
N MET A 486 -2.68 -14.91 5.98
CA MET A 486 -1.69 -14.23 6.83
C MET A 486 -0.74 -15.23 7.47
N LYS A 487 -1.25 -16.28 8.12
CA LYS A 487 -0.40 -17.29 8.78
C LYS A 487 0.51 -18.03 7.79
N GLU A 488 0.02 -18.28 6.57
CA GLU A 488 0.81 -18.87 5.48
C GLU A 488 1.92 -17.93 4.99
N TYR A 489 1.58 -16.66 4.75
CA TYR A 489 2.50 -15.69 4.17
C TYR A 489 3.54 -15.19 5.17
N TYR A 490 3.08 -14.81 6.37
CA TYR A 490 3.86 -14.16 7.40
C TYR A 490 3.35 -14.51 8.81
N ASP A 491 4.12 -15.34 9.52
CA ASP A 491 3.90 -15.69 10.92
C ASP A 491 5.04 -15.12 11.77
N GLY A 492 4.87 -13.87 12.19
CA GLY A 492 5.89 -13.12 12.92
C GLY A 492 6.31 -13.74 14.25
N GLU A 493 5.38 -14.41 14.95
CA GLU A 493 5.67 -15.04 16.25
C GLU A 493 6.58 -16.27 16.10
N ALA A 494 6.32 -17.09 15.08
CA ALA A 494 7.14 -18.27 14.80
C ALA A 494 8.27 -18.00 13.80
N GLN A 495 8.43 -16.76 13.32
CA GLN A 495 9.43 -16.35 12.34
C GLN A 495 9.47 -17.25 11.10
N GLN A 496 8.28 -17.60 10.61
CA GLN A 496 8.08 -18.51 9.49
C GLN A 496 7.06 -17.94 8.50
N GLY A 497 6.93 -18.59 7.36
CA GLY A 497 5.99 -18.22 6.29
C GLY A 497 6.69 -17.98 4.97
N ILE A 498 5.91 -17.81 3.91
CA ILE A 498 6.44 -17.67 2.54
C ILE A 498 7.40 -16.47 2.44
N LEU A 499 7.11 -15.34 3.10
CA LEU A 499 8.00 -14.17 3.09
C LEU A 499 9.35 -14.46 3.74
N TYR A 500 9.37 -15.09 4.93
CA TYR A 500 10.60 -15.47 5.62
C TYR A 500 11.44 -16.43 4.77
N GLU A 501 10.82 -17.48 4.22
CA GLU A 501 11.54 -18.47 3.41
C GLU A 501 12.06 -17.87 2.09
N TRP A 502 11.29 -16.98 1.46
CA TRP A 502 11.75 -16.27 0.26
C TRP A 502 12.94 -15.36 0.57
N LEU A 503 12.92 -14.61 1.68
CA LEU A 503 14.07 -13.81 2.11
C LEU A 503 15.31 -14.67 2.39
N LYS A 504 15.12 -15.92 2.85
CA LYS A 504 16.19 -16.92 3.01
C LYS A 504 16.69 -17.55 1.70
N GLY A 505 16.28 -17.03 0.54
CA GLY A 505 16.73 -17.49 -0.77
C GLY A 505 15.94 -18.67 -1.35
N ALA A 506 14.83 -19.07 -0.72
CA ALA A 506 13.94 -20.05 -1.33
C ALA A 506 13.41 -19.50 -2.67
N SER A 507 13.33 -20.36 -3.69
CA SER A 507 12.67 -20.01 -4.93
C SER A 507 11.21 -19.65 -4.65
N GLU A 508 10.65 -18.72 -5.43
CA GLU A 508 9.21 -18.49 -5.40
C GLU A 508 8.48 -19.82 -5.60
N PRO A 509 7.41 -20.09 -4.82
CA PRO A 509 6.56 -21.24 -5.08
C PRO A 509 6.17 -21.24 -6.56
N ARG A 510 6.39 -22.37 -7.24
CA ARG A 510 6.15 -22.48 -8.69
C ARG A 510 4.71 -22.04 -9.02
N LYS A 511 4.58 -21.30 -10.14
CA LYS A 511 3.29 -20.97 -10.76
C LYS A 511 2.50 -22.24 -11.05
#